data_AF-X1S8H9-F1
#
_entry.id   AF-X1S8H9-F1
#
_cell.length_a   1.000
_cell.length_b   1.000
_cell.length_c   1.000
_cell.angle_alpha   90.00
_cell.angle_beta   90.00
_cell.angle_gamma   90.00
#
_symmetry.space_group_name_H-M   'P 1'
#
loop_
_entity.id
_entity.type
_entity.pdbx_description
1 polymer ?
#
loop_
_entity_poly.entity_id
_entity_poly.type
_entity_poly.pdbx_seq_one_letter_code
_entity_poly.pdbx_strand_id
1 'polypeptide(L)' 'MDIIGMAFRFRDAVTAFADRARRFYHSVMLMGHACPDCGGRLAMIREGLCRCRACERELDPTTTFQRCSACGGELLL' A
#
# COMPACT_ATOMS: atom_id res chain seq x y z
N MET A 1 22.94 -5.10 33.71
CA MET A 1 21.71 -5.38 32.93
C MET A 1 21.54 -4.22 31.97
N ASP A 2 21.66 -4.45 30.66
CA ASP A 2 21.63 -3.38 29.64
C ASP A 2 20.19 -3.15 29.14
N ILE A 3 19.47 -2.30 29.88
CA ILE A 3 18.07 -1.96 29.60
C ILE A 3 17.97 -1.12 28.32
N ILE A 4 18.94 -0.24 28.07
CA ILE A 4 18.95 0.66 26.92
C ILE A 4 19.13 -0.13 25.62
N GLY A 5 20.12 -1.04 25.57
CA GLY A 5 20.31 -1.91 24.41
C GLY A 5 19.12 -2.84 24.18
N MET A 6 18.44 -3.29 25.24
CA MET A 6 17.19 -4.06 25.10
C MET A 6 16.07 -3.23 24.46
N ALA A 7 15.89 -1.98 24.90
CA ALA A 7 14.88 -1.08 24.34
C ALA A 7 15.11 -0.83 22.84
N PHE A 8 16.35 -0.61 22.41
CA PHE A 8 16.67 -0.43 21.00
C PHE A 8 16.36 -1.67 20.16
N ARG A 9 16.77 -2.86 20.62
CA ARG A 9 16.44 -4.12 19.94
C ARG A 9 14.94 -4.34 19.82
N PHE A 10 14.19 -4.00 20.86
CA PHE A 10 12.73 -4.13 20.86
C PHE A 10 12.08 -3.19 19.85
N ARG A 11 12.50 -1.91 19.83
CA ARG A 11 12.04 -0.95 18.82
C ARG A 11 12.29 -1.46 17.41
N ASP A 12 13.51 -1.91 17.12
CA ASP A 12 13.89 -2.35 15.78
C ASP A 12 13.08 -3.59 15.34
N ALA A 13 12.83 -4.53 16.27
CA ALA A 13 11.98 -5.69 16.01
C ALA A 13 10.52 -5.31 15.71
N VAL A 14 9.95 -4.36 16.47
CA VAL A 14 8.58 -3.86 16.26
C VAL A 14 8.48 -3.13 14.93
N THR A 15 9.44 -2.26 14.60
CA THR A 15 9.48 -1.55 13.31
C THR A 15 9.55 -2.54 12.14
N ALA A 16 10.44 -3.54 12.21
CA ALA A 16 10.56 -4.56 11.16
C ALA A 16 9.30 -5.44 11.04
N PHE A 17 8.58 -5.68 12.13
CA PHE A 17 7.29 -6.37 12.10
C PHE A 17 6.20 -5.51 11.45
N ALA A 18 6.06 -4.25 11.87
CA ALA A 18 5.10 -3.32 11.29
C ALA A 18 5.31 -3.13 9.78
N ASP A 19 6.56 -3.04 9.33
CA ASP A 19 6.90 -2.97 7.90
C ASP A 19 6.45 -4.20 7.11
N ARG A 20 6.63 -5.39 7.68
CA ARG A 20 6.17 -6.64 7.05
C ARG A 20 4.65 -6.70 6.97
N ALA A 21 3.96 -6.36 8.06
CA ALA A 21 2.50 -6.32 8.10
C ALA A 21 1.94 -5.34 7.07
N ARG A 22 2.54 -4.13 6.97
CA ARG A 22 2.15 -3.11 6.00
C ARG A 22 2.35 -3.56 4.54
N ARG A 23 3.49 -4.17 4.21
CA ARG A 23 3.72 -4.74 2.87
C ARG A 23 2.70 -5.84 2.52
N PHE A 24 2.34 -6.68 3.50
CA PHE A 24 1.31 -7.70 3.29
C PHE A 24 -0.07 -7.07 3.05
N TYR A 25 -0.48 -6.13 3.90
CA TYR A 25 -1.74 -5.39 3.73
C TYR A 25 -1.82 -4.75 2.34
N HIS A 26 -0.75 -4.07 1.91
CA HIS A 26 -0.64 -3.49 0.58
C HIS A 26 -0.80 -4.52 -0.55
N SER A 27 -0.20 -5.70 -0.40
CA SER A 27 -0.33 -6.77 -1.40
C SER A 27 -1.76 -7.27 -1.51
N VAL A 28 -2.45 -7.44 -0.38
CA VAL A 28 -3.86 -7.88 -0.32
C VAL A 28 -4.78 -6.82 -0.92
N MET A 29 -4.56 -5.55 -0.56
CA MET A 29 -5.34 -4.41 -1.05
C MET A 29 -5.30 -4.33 -2.59
N LEU A 30 -4.14 -4.63 -3.21
CA LEU A 30 -3.99 -4.61 -4.66
C LEU A 30 -4.43 -5.88 -5.40
N MET A 31 -4.76 -6.99 -4.71
CA MET A 31 -5.09 -8.26 -5.39
C MET A 31 -6.32 -8.16 -6.32
N GLY A 32 -7.22 -7.21 -6.09
CA GLY A 32 -8.41 -6.97 -6.92
C GLY A 32 -8.28 -5.82 -7.92
N HIS A 33 -7.12 -5.16 -7.99
CA HIS A 33 -6.96 -3.93 -8.75
C HIS A 33 -5.90 -4.07 -9.85
N ALA A 34 -6.27 -3.62 -11.05
CA ALA A 34 -5.37 -3.51 -12.20
C ALA A 34 -5.14 -2.04 -12.53
N CYS A 35 -4.04 -1.75 -13.23
CA CYS A 35 -3.80 -0.41 -13.75
C CYS A 35 -4.95 0.01 -14.67
N PRO A 36 -5.61 1.16 -14.43
CA PRO A 36 -6.74 1.61 -15.24
C PRO A 36 -6.33 1.93 -16.69
N ASP A 37 -5.06 2.29 -16.91
CA ASP A 37 -4.58 2.68 -18.24
C ASP A 37 -4.21 1.48 -19.12
N CYS A 38 -3.69 0.38 -18.55
CA CYS A 38 -3.11 -0.73 -19.33
C CYS A 38 -3.46 -2.13 -18.83
N GLY A 39 -4.23 -2.26 -17.76
CA GLY A 39 -4.56 -3.57 -17.14
C GLY A 39 -3.38 -4.26 -16.44
N GLY A 40 -2.19 -3.64 -16.39
CA GLY A 40 -1.01 -4.20 -15.76
C GLY A 40 -1.10 -4.32 -14.24
N ARG A 41 -0.21 -5.14 -13.65
CA ARG A 41 -0.12 -5.30 -12.19
C ARG A 41 0.42 -4.04 -11.53
N LEU A 42 -0.21 -3.68 -10.41
CA LEU A 42 0.21 -2.57 -9.56
C LEU A 42 1.16 -3.06 -8.46
N ALA A 43 2.08 -2.19 -8.06
CA ALA A 43 2.92 -2.39 -6.88
C ALA A 43 2.92 -1.11 -6.04
N MET A 44 2.75 -1.24 -4.73
CA MET A 44 2.89 -0.13 -3.80
C MET A 44 4.36 0.33 -3.75
N ILE A 45 4.58 1.63 -3.87
CA ILE A 45 5.90 2.27 -3.67
C ILE A 45 6.00 2.82 -2.24
N ARG A 46 4.96 3.52 -1.82
CA ARG A 46 4.80 4.07 -0.46
C ARG A 46 3.31 4.18 -0.15
N GLU A 47 2.97 4.54 1.08
CA GLU A 47 1.58 4.81 1.44
C GLU A 47 0.97 5.86 0.50
N GLY A 48 -0.25 5.58 0.01
CA GLY A 48 -0.95 6.43 -0.97
C GLY A 48 -0.34 6.46 -2.37
N LEU A 49 0.63 5.60 -2.71
CA LEU A 49 1.23 5.60 -4.05
C LEU A 49 1.54 4.20 -4.58
N CYS A 50 0.86 3.86 -5.66
CA CYS A 50 1.13 2.69 -6.50
C CYS A 50 1.88 3.09 -7.77
N ARG A 51 2.64 2.16 -8.33
CA ARG A 51 3.14 2.23 -9.70
C ARG A 51 2.75 0.98 -10.48
N CYS A 52 2.32 1.17 -11.71
CA CYS A 52 2.13 0.07 -12.65
C CYS A 52 3.46 -0.51 -13.09
N ARG A 53 3.59 -1.84 -13.08
CA ARG A 53 4.81 -2.51 -13.55
C ARG A 53 4.96 -2.55 -15.07
N ALA A 54 3.91 -2.25 -15.82
CA ALA A 54 3.91 -2.32 -17.28
C ALA A 54 4.10 -0.95 -17.95
N CYS A 55 3.34 0.06 -17.53
CA CYS A 55 3.40 1.41 -18.11
C CYS A 55 4.07 2.45 -17.21
N GLU A 56 4.57 2.04 -16.03
CA GLU A 56 5.23 2.90 -15.04
C GLU A 56 4.40 4.07 -14.49
N ARG A 57 3.11 4.15 -14.85
CA ARG A 57 2.17 5.16 -14.33
C ARG A 57 2.06 5.04 -12.81
N GLU A 58 2.14 6.17 -12.14
CA GLU A 58 1.86 6.30 -10.72
C GLU A 58 0.43 6.75 -10.46
N LEU A 59 -0.18 6.23 -9.40
CA LEU A 59 -1.53 6.56 -8.98
C LEU A 59 -1.72 6.36 -7.47
N ASP A 60 -2.63 7.12 -6.87
CA ASP A 60 -3.07 6.86 -5.50
C ASP A 60 -4.22 5.84 -5.52
N PRO A 61 -4.03 4.63 -4.97
CA PRO A 61 -5.05 3.59 -5.02
C PRO A 61 -6.27 3.92 -4.15
N THR A 62 -6.13 4.80 -3.15
CA THR A 62 -7.22 5.15 -2.22
C THR A 62 -8.26 6.03 -2.90
N THR A 63 -7.84 6.89 -3.81
CA THR A 63 -8.73 7.76 -4.59
C THR A 63 -9.14 7.10 -5.91
N THR A 64 -8.20 6.48 -6.62
CA THR A 64 -8.43 5.88 -7.95
C THR A 64 -9.47 4.75 -7.91
N PHE A 65 -9.45 3.93 -6.85
CA PHE A 65 -10.39 2.81 -6.72
C PHE A 65 -11.54 3.09 -5.76
N GLN A 66 -11.67 4.33 -5.29
CA GLN A 66 -12.76 4.71 -4.40
C GLN A 66 -14.10 4.57 -5.11
N ARG A 67 -15.05 3.94 -4.44
CA ARG A 67 -16.43 3.78 -4.89
C ARG A 67 -17.38 4.19 -3.79
N CYS A 68 -18.45 4.90 -4.13
CA CYS A 68 -19.54 5.17 -3.20
C CYS A 68 -20.25 3.85 -2.84
N SER A 69 -20.40 3.56 -1.55
CA SER A 69 -21.08 2.34 -1.10
C SER A 69 -22.59 2.35 -1.40
N ALA A 70 -23.20 3.52 -1.55
CA ALA A 70 -24.63 3.65 -1.84
C ALA A 70 -24.96 3.57 -3.34
N CYS A 71 -24.13 4.13 -4.22
CA CYS A 71 -24.42 4.24 -5.65
C CYS A 71 -23.33 3.70 -6.59
N GLY A 72 -22.19 3.24 -6.08
CA GLY A 72 -21.06 2.77 -6.90
C GLY A 72 -20.32 3.87 -7.67
N GLY A 73 -20.70 5.13 -7.48
CA GLY A 73 -20.08 6.28 -8.14
C GLY A 73 -18.59 6.41 -7.84
N GLU A 74 -17.84 6.92 -8.81
CA GLU A 74 -16.41 7.19 -8.72
C GLU A 74 -16.17 8.59 -8.14
N LEU A 75 -14.99 8.79 -7.55
CA LEU A 75 -14.58 10.11 -7.08
C LEU A 75 -14.19 10.98 -8.28
N LEU A 76 -14.81 12.16 -8.40
CA LEU A 76 -14.43 13.19 -9.37
C LEU A 76 -13.47 14.16 -8.66
N LEU A 77 -12.18 14.08 -9.00
CA LEU A 77 -11.11 14.99 -8.56
C LEU A 77 -10.66 15.89 -9.70
#